data_AF-A0A9X6QVW3-F1
#
_entry.id   AF-A0A9X6QVW3-F1
#
_cell.length_a   1.000
_cell.length_b   1.000
_cell.length_c   1.000
_cell.angle_alpha   90.00
_cell.angle_beta   90.00
_cell.angle_gamma   90.00
#
_symmetry.space_group_name_H-M   'P 1'
#
loop_
_entity.id
_entity.type
_entity.pdbx_description
1 polymer ?
#
loop_
_entity_poly.entity_id
_entity_poly.type
_entity_poly.pdbx_seq_one_letter_code
_entity_poly.pdbx_strand_id
1 'polypeptide(L)' 'MEQQRTCECNRCKRHTVYQKWKVKVGDPIKVYSYGHLLKKWGTFLAIDFSFLKWIDGEQHLHFTSLQSLQIQKIM' A
#
# COMPACT_ATOMS: atom_id res chain seq x y z
N MET A 1 25.11 22.43 4.64
CA MET A 1 24.57 21.13 5.10
C MET A 1 23.19 21.38 5.67
N GLU A 2 22.14 21.18 4.89
CA GLU A 2 20.76 21.39 5.36
C GLU A 2 20.41 20.27 6.34
N GLN A 3 20.15 20.64 7.59
CA GLN A 3 19.64 19.73 8.61
C GLN A 3 18.24 19.29 8.20
N GLN A 4 18.12 18.06 7.68
CA GLN A 4 16.84 17.39 7.51
C GLN A 4 16.17 17.28 8.88
N ARG A 5 15.18 18.14 9.12
CA ARG A 5 14.31 18.07 10.30
C ARG A 5 13.52 16.76 10.22
N THR A 6 13.96 15.75 10.96
CA THR A 6 13.20 14.52 11.18
C THR A 6 11.94 14.86 11.97
N CYS A 7 10.77 14.93 11.31
CA CYS A 7 9.50 15.04 12.03
C CYS A 7 9.27 13.75 12.81
N GLU A 8 9.31 13.85 14.14
CA GLU A 8 9.03 12.71 15.03
C GLU A 8 7.52 12.46 15.22
N CYS A 9 6.69 13.25 14.54
CA CYS A 9 5.26 13.13 14.58
C CYS A 9 4.80 11.73 14.12
N ASN A 10 3.79 11.17 14.79
CA ASN A 10 3.20 9.87 14.41
C ASN A 10 2.79 9.81 12.92
N ARG A 11 2.45 10.96 12.32
CA ARG A 11 2.16 11.09 10.89
C ARG A 11 3.38 10.82 10.02
N CYS A 12 4.55 11.37 10.35
CA CYS A 12 5.78 11.16 9.57
C CYS A 12 6.40 9.78 9.84
N LYS A 13 6.31 9.25 11.06
CA LYS A 13 6.70 7.85 11.35
C LYS A 13 5.86 6.84 10.55
N ARG A 14 4.58 7.13 10.31
CA ARG A 14 3.71 6.30 9.46
C ARG A 14 4.10 6.37 7.98
N HIS A 15 4.47 7.55 7.47
CA HIS A 15 4.93 7.71 6.09
C HIS A 15 6.13 6.82 5.73
N THR A 16 7.10 6.67 6.64
CA THR A 16 8.26 5.78 6.42
C THR A 16 7.88 4.31 6.36
N VAL A 17 6.86 3.88 7.10
CA VAL A 17 6.34 2.49 7.03
C VAL A 17 5.64 2.24 5.68
N TYR A 18 4.89 3.22 5.16
CA TYR A 18 4.19 3.08 3.87
C TYR A 18 5.13 3.03 2.66
N GLN A 19 6.37 3.50 2.79
CA GLN A 19 7.39 3.41 1.73
C GLN A 19 7.94 1.99 1.51
N LYS A 20 7.54 0.99 2.33
CA LYS A 20 8.01 -0.39 2.18
C LYS A 20 7.67 -1.00 0.82
N TRP A 21 6.57 -0.57 0.19
CA TRP A 21 6.14 -1.09 -1.11
C TRP A 21 6.49 -0.11 -2.22
N LYS A 22 7.38 -0.52 -3.13
CA LYS A 22 7.74 0.23 -4.34
C LYS A 22 6.66 0.12 -5.42
N VAL A 23 5.44 0.53 -5.10
CA VAL A 23 4.28 0.55 -5.99
C VAL A 23 3.86 1.99 -6.30
N LYS A 24 3.36 2.21 -7.53
CA LYS A 24 2.83 3.48 -8.02
C LYS A 24 1.38 3.29 -8.43
N VAL A 25 0.63 4.39 -8.47
CA VAL A 25 -0.74 4.42 -9.00
C VAL A 25 -0.75 3.82 -10.41
N GLY A 26 -1.67 2.89 -10.66
CA GLY A 26 -1.75 2.15 -11.92
C GLY A 26 -0.92 0.86 -11.96
N ASP A 27 -0.06 0.60 -10.98
CA ASP A 27 0.69 -0.66 -10.95
C ASP A 27 -0.25 -1.84 -10.71
N PRO A 28 -0.12 -2.95 -11.47
CA PRO A 28 -0.81 -4.17 -11.14
C PRO A 28 -0.16 -4.81 -9.90
N ILE A 29 -0.99 -5.22 -8.96
CA ILE A 29 -0.60 -5.75 -7.65
C ILE A 29 -1.37 -7.00 -7.29
N LYS A 30 -0.75 -7.83 -6.44
CA LYS A 30 -1.41 -8.84 -5.62
C LYS A 30 -1.37 -8.42 -4.16
N VAL A 31 -2.48 -8.61 -3.47
CA VAL A 31 -2.65 -8.23 -2.07
C VAL A 31 -2.84 -9.50 -1.25
N TYR A 32 -1.92 -9.72 -0.31
CA TYR A 32 -1.94 -10.85 0.61
C TYR A 32 -2.19 -10.36 2.03
N SER A 33 -3.06 -11.03 2.76
CA SER A 33 -3.36 -10.81 4.17
C SER A 33 -3.05 -12.08 4.94
N TYR A 34 -2.15 -12.03 5.92
CA TYR A 34 -1.69 -13.22 6.66
C TYR A 34 -1.24 -14.39 5.75
N GLY A 35 -0.62 -14.07 4.61
CA GLY A 35 -0.19 -15.05 3.60
C GLY A 35 -1.29 -15.53 2.64
N HIS A 36 -2.55 -15.16 2.89
CA HIS A 36 -3.67 -15.49 2.00
C HIS A 36 -3.91 -14.41 0.96
N LEU A 37 -4.01 -14.82 -0.30
CA LEU A 37 -4.32 -13.91 -1.41
C LEU A 37 -5.79 -13.45 -1.28
N LEU A 38 -6.01 -12.14 -1.11
CA LEU A 38 -7.37 -11.60 -0.94
C LEU A 38 -8.19 -11.67 -2.23
N LYS A 39 -7.55 -11.45 -3.39
CA LYS A 39 -8.13 -11.45 -4.74
C LYS A 39 -7.06 -11.84 -5.77
N LYS A 40 -7.46 -12.27 -6.98
CA LYS A 40 -6.54 -12.70 -8.05
C LYS A 40 -5.40 -11.70 -8.32
N TRP A 41 -5.76 -10.48 -8.69
CA TRP A 41 -4.86 -9.34 -8.91
C TRP A 41 -5.73 -8.08 -9.03
N GLY A 42 -5.13 -6.90 -8.88
CA GLY A 42 -5.82 -5.61 -9.05
C GLY A 42 -4.84 -4.50 -9.36
N THR A 43 -5.35 -3.30 -9.56
CA THR A 43 -4.55 -2.11 -9.87
C THR A 43 -4.45 -1.22 -8.64
N PHE A 44 -3.22 -0.90 -8.23
CA PHE A 44 -2.94 -0.04 -7.10
C PHE A 44 -3.48 1.37 -7.34
N LEU A 45 -4.22 1.91 -6.36
CA LEU A 45 -4.75 3.27 -6.41
C LEU A 45 -4.04 4.19 -5.43
N ALA A 46 -4.06 3.86 -4.14
CA ALA A 46 -3.50 4.71 -3.10
C ALA A 46 -3.28 3.94 -1.80
N ILE A 47 -2.49 4.53 -0.92
CA ILE A 47 -2.42 4.17 0.49
C ILE A 47 -2.78 5.41 1.32
N ASP A 48 -3.87 5.33 2.07
CA ASP A 48 -4.37 6.43 2.91
C ASP A 48 -4.53 5.94 4.34
N PHE A 49 -3.99 6.67 5.33
CA PHE A 49 -4.25 6.44 6.76
C PHE A 49 -4.17 4.97 7.22
N SER A 50 -3.18 4.21 6.76
CA SER A 50 -3.02 2.77 7.02
C SER A 50 -3.97 1.84 6.28
N PHE A 51 -4.59 2.29 5.19
CA PHE A 51 -5.40 1.46 4.32
C PHE A 51 -4.83 1.43 2.91
N LEU A 52 -4.77 0.25 2.32
CA LEU A 52 -4.53 0.06 0.89
C LEU A 52 -5.85 0.22 0.13
N LYS A 53 -5.82 0.91 -1.01
CA LYS A 53 -6.91 0.96 -1.98
C LYS A 53 -6.46 0.42 -3.33
N TRP A 54 -7.27 -0.45 -3.92
CA TRP A 54 -7.02 -1.00 -5.26
C TRP A 54 -8.34 -1.34 -5.94
N ILE A 55 -8.29 -1.46 -7.25
CA ILE A 55 -9.44 -1.88 -8.06
C ILE A 55 -9.16 -3.26 -8.65
N ASP A 56 -10.13 -4.18 -8.64
CA ASP A 56 -9.95 -5.47 -9.28
C ASP A 56 -10.28 -5.43 -10.79
N GLY A 57 -10.16 -6.58 -11.47
CA GLY A 57 -10.47 -6.68 -12.90
C GLY A 57 -11.94 -6.48 -13.26
N GLU A 58 -12.85 -6.55 -12.29
CA GLU A 58 -14.29 -6.30 -12.45
C GLU A 58 -14.65 -4.83 -12.12
N GLN A 59 -13.64 -3.97 -11.92
CA GLN A 59 -13.78 -2.58 -11.52
C GLN A 59 -14.38 -2.38 -10.12
N HIS A 60 -14.35 -3.40 -9.26
CA HIS A 60 -14.76 -3.23 -7.87
C HIS A 60 -13.64 -2.59 -7.06
N LEU A 61 -13.99 -1.53 -6.32
CA LEU A 61 -13.08 -0.85 -5.40
C LEU A 61 -12.94 -1.66 -4.11
N HIS A 62 -11.70 -2.01 -3.78
CA HIS A 62 -11.34 -2.70 -2.55
C HIS A 62 -10.48 -1.81 -1.67
N PHE A 63 -10.66 -1.95 -0.36
CA PHE A 63 -9.79 -1.35 0.63
C PHE A 63 -9.57 -2.28 1.81
N THR A 64 -8.36 -2.28 2.37
CA THR A 64 -8.06 -3.07 3.58
C THR A 64 -6.96 -2.44 4.41
N SER A 65 -6.96 -2.74 5.71
CA SER A 65 -5.94 -2.26 6.64
C SER A 65 -4.58 -2.84 6.27
N LEU A 66 -3.53 -2.02 6.32
CA LEU A 66 -2.13 -2.42 6.09
C LEU A 66 -1.57 -3.35 7.17
N GLN A 67 -2.34 -3.63 8.22
CA GLN A 67 -1.94 -4.57 9.27
C GLN A 67 -1.80 -5.98 8.68
N SER A 68 -0.61 -6.56 8.78
CA SER A 68 -0.28 -7.89 8.28
C SER A 68 -0.49 -8.07 6.76
N LEU A 69 -0.42 -6.96 5.99
CA LEU A 69 -0.46 -7.01 4.54
C LEU A 69 0.92 -7.24 3.92
N GLN A 70 0.90 -7.95 2.80
CA GLN A 70 1.99 -7.97 1.84
C GLN A 70 1.43 -7.60 0.46
N ILE A 71 2.03 -6.58 -0.15
CA ILE A 71 1.70 -6.13 -1.50
C ILE A 71 2.85 -6.57 -2.41
N GLN A 72 2.51 -7.29 -3.48
CA GLN A 72 3.44 -7.69 -4.51
C GLN A 72 3.07 -7.01 -5.82
N LYS A 73 4.00 -6.25 -6.40
CA LYS A 73 3.86 -5.73 -7.76
C LYS A 73 3.98 -6.87 -8.77
N ILE A 74 3.05 -6.94 -9.71
CA ILE A 74 3.15 -7.82 -10.87
C ILE A 74 3.90 -7.01 -11.95
N MET A 75 4.92 -7.61 -12.57
CA MET A 75 5.65 -6.98 -13.68
C MET A 75 4.85 -7.09 -14.99
#